data_AF-A0A420N0C6-F1
#
_entry.id   AF-A0A420N0C6-F1
#
_cell.length_a   1.000
_cell.length_b   1.000
_cell.length_c   1.000
_cell.angle_alpha   90.00
_cell.angle_beta   90.00
_cell.angle_gamma   90.00
#
_symmetry.space_group_name_H-M   'P 1'
#
loop_
_entity.id
_entity.type
_entity.pdbx_description
1 polymer ?
#
loop_
_entity_poly.entity_id
_entity_poly.type
_entity_poly.pdbx_seq_one_letter_code
_entity_poly.pdbx_strand_id
1 'polypeptide(L)'
;MTQEGMFGVMTCTASDDEIQWFLSKEVPLPDSEDARNGWELRRRDEVEGFKSQAHETLKDAGGEWGDNLRELIGNTTAVKFYPIYKLPTEGRWYKGRTLLLGDAAHAMPPHAGQGVSMAFEDAFLLARLLEKELSLGNAFKQFDDIRRPRVEEIANRSAGNAKMRRKTGPWGLWLKETGLWLFMQGAWAFGMDRWGSETQQMVYDIDEVSI
;
A
#
# COMPACT_ATOMS: atom_id res chain seq x y z
N MET A 1 10.01 -12.77 -3.34
CA MET A 1 8.76 -12.65 -2.52
C MET A 1 8.76 -13.80 -1.50
N THR A 2 8.05 -13.72 -0.37
CA THR A 2 7.96 -14.89 0.55
C THR A 2 6.67 -15.67 0.29
N GLN A 3 6.60 -16.94 0.74
CA GLN A 3 5.38 -17.73 0.64
C GLN A 3 4.26 -17.22 1.56
N GLU A 4 4.56 -16.38 2.55
CA GLU A 4 3.59 -15.87 3.52
C GLU A 4 3.23 -14.40 3.34
N GLY A 5 3.95 -13.68 2.47
CA GLY A 5 3.75 -12.26 2.24
C GLY A 5 4.91 -11.56 1.55
N MET A 6 4.98 -10.23 1.72
CA MET A 6 6.03 -9.40 1.14
C MET A 6 7.01 -8.95 2.23
N PHE A 7 8.29 -9.24 1.99
CA PHE A 7 9.40 -8.71 2.78
C PHE A 7 10.13 -7.66 1.92
N GLY A 8 10.39 -6.49 2.49
CA GLY A 8 11.11 -5.40 1.82
C GLY A 8 12.16 -4.79 2.75
N VAL A 9 13.26 -4.33 2.17
CA VAL A 9 14.38 -3.67 2.86
C VAL A 9 14.71 -2.39 2.10
N MET A 10 14.97 -1.31 2.83
CA MET A 10 15.35 -0.01 2.28
C MET A 10 16.32 0.70 3.24
N THR A 11 17.27 1.46 2.68
CA THR A 11 18.05 2.41 3.48
C THR A 11 17.24 3.69 3.67
N CYS A 12 17.33 4.29 4.85
CA CYS A 12 16.44 5.39 5.23
C CYS A 12 17.15 6.69 5.59
N THR A 13 18.48 6.70 5.64
CA THR A 13 19.28 7.87 5.96
C THR A 13 20.17 8.23 4.80
N ALA A 14 20.45 9.54 4.63
CA ALA A 14 21.39 10.02 3.62
C ALA A 14 22.83 9.51 3.84
N SER A 15 23.11 9.04 5.06
CA SER A 15 24.34 8.38 5.48
C SER A 15 24.34 6.86 5.28
N ASP A 16 23.23 6.26 4.83
CA ASP A 16 23.01 4.81 4.67
C ASP A 16 23.35 3.97 5.93
N ASP A 17 23.33 4.60 7.11
CA ASP A 17 23.62 3.97 8.41
C ASP A 17 22.40 3.33 9.06
N GLU A 18 21.19 3.60 8.56
CA GLU A 18 19.96 2.97 9.03
C GLU A 18 19.26 2.19 7.93
N ILE A 19 18.94 0.93 8.25
CA ILE A 19 18.14 0.04 7.41
C ILE A 19 16.75 -0.09 8.03
N GLN A 20 15.71 0.22 7.26
CA GLN A 20 14.36 -0.17 7.59
C GLN A 20 13.93 -1.37 6.76
N TRP A 21 13.15 -2.23 7.38
CA TRP A 21 12.52 -3.36 6.70
C TRP A 21 11.07 -3.47 7.12
N PHE A 22 10.27 -4.12 6.27
CA PHE A 22 8.88 -4.40 6.57
C PHE A 22 8.52 -5.82 6.12
N LEU A 23 7.65 -6.46 6.90
CA LEU A 23 6.99 -7.71 6.56
C LEU A 23 5.48 -7.46 6.53
N SER A 24 4.89 -7.59 5.35
CA SER A 24 3.43 -7.50 5.15
C SER A 24 2.88 -8.90 4.96
N LYS A 25 2.08 -9.38 5.93
CA LYS A 25 1.36 -10.67 5.90
C LYS A 25 -0.11 -10.48 6.23
N GLU A 26 -0.97 -11.37 5.75
CA GLU A 26 -2.37 -11.43 6.20
C GLU A 26 -2.44 -12.09 7.58
N VAL A 27 -3.17 -11.48 8.51
CA VAL A 27 -3.35 -11.96 9.89
C VAL A 27 -4.85 -12.07 10.18
N PRO A 28 -5.34 -13.15 10.81
CA PRO A 28 -6.74 -13.26 11.19
C PRO A 28 -7.13 -12.17 12.20
N LEU A 29 -8.39 -11.74 12.15
CA LEU A 29 -8.95 -10.78 13.10
C LEU A 29 -8.96 -11.37 14.51
N PRO A 30 -8.65 -10.58 15.57
CA PRO A 30 -8.74 -11.06 16.94
C PRO A 30 -10.20 -11.28 17.37
N ASP A 31 -10.47 -12.36 18.12
CA ASP A 31 -11.81 -12.80 18.57
C ASP A 31 -12.44 -11.91 19.67
N SER A 32 -11.96 -10.69 19.86
CA SER A 32 -12.39 -9.81 20.95
C SER A 32 -13.72 -9.11 20.65
N GLU A 33 -14.70 -9.22 21.56
CA GLU A 33 -15.97 -8.45 21.54
C GLU A 33 -15.72 -6.92 21.49
N ASP A 34 -14.55 -6.45 21.93
CA ASP A 34 -14.08 -5.08 21.77
C ASP A 34 -12.86 -5.06 20.85
N ALA A 35 -13.08 -4.78 19.56
CA ALA A 35 -12.07 -4.85 18.52
C ALA A 35 -10.81 -4.03 18.85
N ARG A 36 -10.93 -2.91 19.59
CA ARG A 36 -9.79 -2.04 19.92
C ARG A 36 -8.82 -2.69 20.90
N ASN A 37 -9.32 -3.32 21.96
CA ASN A 37 -8.49 -3.96 22.99
C ASN A 37 -7.85 -5.27 22.48
N GLY A 38 -8.52 -5.98 21.56
CA GLY A 38 -7.96 -7.17 20.91
C GLY A 38 -6.72 -6.87 20.07
N TRP A 39 -6.66 -5.71 19.40
CA TRP A 39 -5.48 -5.30 18.64
C TRP A 39 -4.29 -4.87 19.51
N GLU A 40 -4.52 -4.32 20.69
CA GLU A 40 -3.42 -3.97 21.61
C GLU A 40 -2.72 -5.22 22.15
N LEU A 41 -3.50 -6.23 22.56
CA LEU A 41 -2.97 -7.52 22.99
C LEU A 41 -2.23 -8.23 21.85
N ARG A 42 -2.85 -8.29 20.65
CA ARG A 42 -2.20 -8.85 19.46
C ARG A 42 -0.93 -8.08 19.09
N ARG A 43 -0.94 -6.74 19.14
CA ARG A 43 0.26 -5.92 18.87
C ARG A 43 1.39 -6.30 19.81
N ARG A 44 1.10 -6.47 21.11
CA ARG A 44 2.11 -6.90 22.08
C ARG A 44 2.66 -8.27 21.71
N ASP A 45 1.79 -9.25 21.43
CA ASP A 45 2.23 -10.61 21.11
C ASP A 45 3.01 -10.70 19.77
N GLU A 46 2.61 -9.93 18.75
CA GLU A 46 3.33 -9.84 17.47
C GLU A 46 4.68 -9.12 17.62
N VAL A 47 4.77 -8.10 18.47
CA VAL A 47 6.02 -7.37 18.74
C VAL A 47 6.94 -8.19 19.65
N GLU A 48 6.44 -8.92 20.66
CA GLU A 48 7.29 -9.76 21.51
C GLU A 48 7.76 -11.02 20.76
N GLY A 49 6.89 -11.61 19.95
CA GLY A 49 7.19 -12.80 19.15
C GLY A 49 7.83 -12.53 17.79
N PHE A 50 8.11 -11.27 17.44
CA PHE A 50 8.45 -10.89 16.06
C PHE A 50 9.68 -11.64 15.53
N LYS A 51 10.74 -11.77 16.34
CA LYS A 51 11.99 -12.40 15.90
C LYS A 51 11.75 -13.86 15.54
N SER A 52 11.09 -14.60 16.42
CA SER A 52 10.77 -16.01 16.21
C SER A 52 9.89 -16.21 14.97
N GLN A 53 8.87 -15.37 14.78
CA GLN A 53 7.99 -15.45 13.62
C GLN A 53 8.71 -15.08 12.31
N ALA A 54 9.51 -14.02 12.32
CA ALA A 54 10.26 -13.59 11.15
C ALA A 54 11.33 -14.64 10.75
N HIS A 55 12.00 -15.25 11.73
CA HIS A 55 12.89 -16.39 11.49
C HIS A 55 12.16 -17.59 10.89
N GLU A 56 10.96 -17.92 11.38
CA GLU A 56 10.15 -19.02 10.83
C GLU A 56 9.72 -18.74 9.39
N THR A 57 9.24 -17.53 9.09
CA THR A 57 8.85 -17.12 7.73
C THR A 57 10.05 -17.14 6.76
N LEU A 58 11.27 -16.96 7.27
CA LEU A 58 12.51 -16.93 6.47
C LEU A 58 13.36 -18.19 6.61
N LYS A 59 12.85 -19.27 7.23
CA LYS A 59 13.64 -20.48 7.47
C LYS A 59 14.13 -21.14 6.17
N ASP A 60 13.32 -21.04 5.12
CA ASP A 60 13.60 -21.63 3.81
C ASP A 60 14.40 -20.67 2.91
N ALA A 61 14.70 -19.46 3.39
CA ALA A 61 15.59 -18.53 2.70
C ALA A 61 17.04 -19.01 2.85
N GLY A 62 17.54 -19.69 1.82
CA GLY A 62 18.91 -20.17 1.73
C GLY A 62 19.89 -19.16 1.12
N GLY A 63 21.18 -19.47 1.23
CA GLY A 63 22.26 -18.66 0.67
C GLY A 63 22.55 -17.37 1.44
N GLU A 64 23.50 -16.58 0.93
CA GLU A 64 23.99 -15.33 1.52
C GLU A 64 22.86 -14.33 1.81
N TRP A 65 21.85 -14.27 0.94
CA TRP A 65 20.67 -13.44 1.15
C TRP A 65 19.89 -13.86 2.41
N GLY A 66 19.66 -15.16 2.60
CA GLY A 66 18.99 -15.67 3.79
C GLY A 66 19.76 -15.37 5.08
N ASP A 67 21.09 -15.48 5.03
CA ASP A 67 21.97 -15.16 6.16
C ASP A 67 21.89 -13.66 6.52
N ASN A 68 21.98 -12.78 5.52
CA ASN A 68 21.85 -11.34 5.69
C ASN A 68 20.49 -10.93 6.26
N LEU A 69 19.39 -11.58 5.84
CA LEU A 69 18.07 -11.32 6.39
C LEU A 69 17.96 -11.76 7.86
N ARG A 70 18.55 -12.91 8.22
CA ARG A 70 18.59 -13.37 9.61
C ARG A 70 19.40 -12.43 10.49
N GLU A 71 20.53 -11.94 9.99
CA GLU A 71 21.35 -10.94 10.69
C GLU A 71 20.59 -9.62 10.88
N LEU A 72 19.92 -9.13 9.83
CA LEU A 72 19.08 -7.93 9.88
C LEU A 72 17.99 -8.03 10.97
N ILE A 73 17.29 -9.16 11.04
CA ILE A 73 16.27 -9.41 12.06
C ILE A 73 16.90 -9.49 13.47
N GLY A 74 18.06 -10.14 13.58
CA GLY A 74 18.82 -10.25 14.82
C GLY A 74 19.19 -8.88 15.39
N ASN A 75 19.68 -7.99 14.53
CA ASN A 75 20.14 -6.63 14.84
C ASN A 75 18.99 -5.59 14.92
N THR A 76 17.75 -5.98 14.66
CA THR A 76 16.61 -5.06 14.75
C THR A 76 16.39 -4.63 16.20
N THR A 77 16.47 -3.32 16.44
CA THR A 77 16.35 -2.67 17.76
C THR A 77 14.91 -2.33 18.12
N ALA A 78 14.08 -2.03 17.14
CA ALA A 78 12.68 -1.68 17.32
C ALA A 78 11.80 -2.29 16.23
N VAL A 79 10.68 -2.87 16.64
CA VAL A 79 9.64 -3.36 15.73
C VAL A 79 8.31 -2.75 16.10
N LYS A 80 7.56 -2.37 15.07
CA LYS A 80 6.21 -1.85 15.20
C LYS A 80 5.28 -2.69 14.35
N PHE A 81 4.12 -3.00 14.93
CA PHE A 81 3.06 -3.71 14.25
C PHE A 81 1.93 -2.74 13.90
N TYR A 82 1.63 -2.66 12.60
CA TYR A 82 0.62 -1.77 12.03
C TYR A 82 -0.48 -2.58 11.35
N PRO A 83 -1.66 -2.76 11.97
CA PRO A 83 -2.81 -3.32 11.29
C PRO A 83 -3.25 -2.36 10.18
N ILE A 84 -3.43 -2.89 8.97
CA ILE A 84 -3.89 -2.13 7.81
C ILE A 84 -5.42 -2.20 7.77
N TYR A 85 -6.06 -1.06 8.02
CA TYR A 85 -7.50 -0.91 7.86
C TYR A 85 -7.83 -0.31 6.49
N LYS A 86 -9.05 -0.58 6.04
CA LYS A 86 -9.62 0.05 4.85
C LYS A 86 -11.02 0.55 5.17
N LEU A 87 -11.42 1.62 4.51
CA LEU A 87 -12.79 2.08 4.52
C LEU A 87 -13.52 1.58 3.26
N PRO A 88 -14.83 1.30 3.37
CA PRO A 88 -15.68 1.20 2.19
C PRO A 88 -15.63 2.52 1.42
N THR A 89 -15.58 2.45 0.10
CA THR A 89 -15.70 3.66 -0.74
C THR A 89 -17.16 4.12 -0.80
N GLU A 90 -18.11 3.23 -0.50
CA GLU A 90 -19.53 3.55 -0.44
C GLU A 90 -19.86 4.45 0.76
N GLY A 91 -20.77 5.40 0.55
CA GLY A 91 -21.27 6.27 1.61
C GLY A 91 -21.17 7.75 1.25
N ARG A 92 -21.68 8.59 2.16
CA ARG A 92 -21.77 10.03 1.91
C ARG A 92 -20.51 10.74 2.37
N TRP A 93 -19.80 11.38 1.44
CA TRP A 93 -18.55 12.09 1.74
C TRP A 93 -18.75 13.51 2.26
N TYR A 94 -19.94 14.09 2.12
CA TYR A 94 -20.23 15.44 2.58
C TYR A 94 -21.61 15.61 3.22
N LYS A 95 -21.73 16.53 4.15
CA LYS A 95 -23.02 16.93 4.75
C LYS A 95 -22.97 18.39 5.20
N GLY A 96 -23.88 19.20 4.69
CA GLY A 96 -23.92 20.63 5.00
C GLY A 96 -22.65 21.33 4.52
N ARG A 97 -21.83 21.81 5.46
CA ARG A 97 -20.56 22.50 5.19
C ARG A 97 -19.33 21.63 5.47
N THR A 98 -19.51 20.33 5.62
CA THR A 98 -18.46 19.37 5.94
C THR A 98 -18.23 18.43 4.75
N LEU A 99 -16.98 18.24 4.36
CA LEU A 99 -16.52 17.30 3.33
C LEU A 99 -15.36 16.47 3.90
N LEU A 100 -15.36 15.17 3.63
CA LEU A 100 -14.29 14.23 3.98
C LEU A 100 -13.32 14.11 2.80
N LEU A 101 -12.01 14.09 3.10
CA LEU A 101 -10.92 13.96 2.13
C LEU A 101 -9.87 12.95 2.63
N GLY A 102 -9.05 12.44 1.72
CA GLY A 102 -7.94 11.53 2.05
C GLY A 102 -8.44 10.28 2.78
N ASP A 103 -7.63 9.78 3.73
CA ASP A 103 -7.97 8.58 4.51
C ASP A 103 -9.30 8.67 5.26
N ALA A 104 -9.79 9.88 5.57
CA ALA A 104 -11.10 10.05 6.21
C ALA A 104 -12.28 9.71 5.27
N ALA A 105 -12.09 9.84 3.96
CA ALA A 105 -13.07 9.47 2.94
C ALA A 105 -12.77 8.09 2.32
N HIS A 106 -11.50 7.73 2.16
CA HIS A 106 -11.09 6.62 1.32
C HIS A 106 -9.78 5.93 1.74
N ALA A 107 -9.61 5.67 3.04
CA ALA A 107 -8.50 4.84 3.51
C ALA A 107 -8.46 3.49 2.77
N MET A 108 -7.34 3.22 2.11
CA MET A 108 -7.14 2.03 1.27
C MET A 108 -5.80 1.36 1.59
N PRO A 109 -5.65 0.06 1.29
CA PRO A 109 -4.39 -0.63 1.54
C PRO A 109 -3.23 0.07 0.80
N PRO A 110 -2.01 0.11 1.37
CA PRO A 110 -0.88 0.86 0.81
C PRO A 110 -0.27 0.19 -0.43
N HIS A 111 -0.85 -0.90 -0.93
CA HIS A 111 -0.23 -1.74 -1.96
C HIS A 111 -0.15 -1.12 -3.35
N ALA A 112 -0.86 0.00 -3.57
CA ALA A 112 -0.71 0.83 -4.76
C ALA A 112 0.26 2.01 -4.56
N GLY A 113 0.66 2.35 -3.33
CA GLY A 113 1.57 3.47 -3.03
C GLY A 113 0.98 4.86 -3.28
N GLN A 114 -0.34 4.99 -3.45
CA GLN A 114 -0.98 6.23 -3.89
C GLN A 114 -1.75 6.99 -2.79
N GLY A 115 -1.74 6.54 -1.53
CA GLY A 115 -2.58 7.17 -0.49
C GLY A 115 -2.31 8.68 -0.32
N VAL A 116 -1.04 9.06 -0.23
CA VAL A 116 -0.64 10.49 -0.11
C VAL A 116 -0.95 11.27 -1.38
N SER A 117 -0.66 10.72 -2.56
CA SER A 117 -0.98 11.34 -3.84
C SER A 117 -2.48 11.61 -3.97
N MET A 118 -3.32 10.65 -3.57
CA MET A 118 -4.79 10.78 -3.61
C MET A 118 -5.28 11.92 -2.71
N ALA A 119 -4.68 12.12 -1.54
CA ALA A 119 -5.02 13.24 -0.66
C ALA A 119 -4.59 14.60 -1.26
N PHE A 120 -3.49 14.66 -2.01
CA PHE A 120 -3.10 15.87 -2.73
C PHE A 120 -4.02 16.17 -3.91
N GLU A 121 -4.38 15.17 -4.69
CA GLU A 121 -5.37 15.29 -5.76
C GLU A 121 -6.72 15.81 -5.22
N ASP A 122 -7.16 15.29 -4.06
CA ASP A 122 -8.36 15.76 -3.38
C ASP A 122 -8.28 17.25 -3.03
N ALA A 123 -7.19 17.67 -2.38
CA ALA A 123 -7.00 19.05 -1.97
C ALA A 123 -6.98 20.01 -3.17
N PHE A 124 -6.30 19.60 -4.25
CA PHE A 124 -6.22 20.38 -5.47
C PHE A 124 -7.58 20.51 -6.18
N LEU A 125 -8.32 19.40 -6.34
CA LEU A 125 -9.63 19.45 -6.99
C LEU A 125 -10.60 20.31 -6.20
N LEU A 126 -10.61 20.15 -4.87
CA LEU A 126 -11.47 20.94 -4.00
C LEU A 126 -11.17 22.42 -4.13
N ALA A 127 -9.89 22.83 -4.15
CA ALA A 127 -9.51 24.21 -4.34
C ALA A 127 -10.08 24.79 -5.65
N ARG A 128 -9.93 24.07 -6.77
CA ARG A 128 -10.46 24.51 -8.08
C ARG A 128 -11.98 24.60 -8.11
N LEU A 129 -12.68 23.63 -7.50
CA LEU A 129 -14.14 23.65 -7.42
C LEU A 129 -14.66 24.81 -6.57
N LEU A 130 -13.97 25.15 -5.47
CA LEU A 130 -14.33 26.28 -4.62
C LEU A 130 -14.10 27.64 -5.29
N GLU A 131 -13.14 27.74 -6.22
CA GLU A 131 -12.95 28.96 -7.04
C GLU A 131 -14.04 29.13 -8.09
N LYS A 132 -14.54 28.03 -8.68
CA LYS A 132 -15.51 28.05 -9.77
C LYS A 132 -16.96 28.13 -9.30
N GLU A 133 -17.32 27.39 -8.25
CA GLU A 133 -18.70 27.24 -7.80
C GLU A 133 -19.08 28.29 -6.76
N LEU A 134 -20.25 28.91 -6.94
CA LEU A 134 -20.80 29.87 -5.96
C LEU A 134 -21.43 29.19 -4.73
N SER A 135 -21.72 27.88 -4.81
CA SER A 135 -22.34 27.14 -3.70
C SER A 135 -21.50 25.93 -3.28
N LEU A 136 -21.30 25.78 -1.97
CA LEU A 136 -20.59 24.63 -1.40
C LEU A 136 -21.30 23.30 -1.71
N GLY A 137 -22.63 23.31 -1.80
CA GLY A 137 -23.39 22.11 -2.16
C GLY A 137 -23.05 21.60 -3.55
N ASN A 138 -22.97 22.49 -4.54
CA ASN A 138 -22.56 22.13 -5.89
C ASN A 138 -21.10 21.68 -5.95
N ALA A 139 -20.20 22.44 -5.30
CA ALA A 139 -18.78 22.10 -5.23
C ALA A 139 -18.56 20.70 -4.65
N PHE A 140 -19.20 20.38 -3.52
CA PHE A 140 -19.06 19.07 -2.88
C PHE A 140 -19.69 17.94 -3.68
N LYS A 141 -20.81 18.21 -4.36
CA LYS A 141 -21.41 17.22 -5.27
C LYS A 141 -20.49 16.91 -6.45
N GLN A 142 -19.97 17.93 -7.12
CA GLN A 142 -19.04 17.73 -8.24
C GLN A 142 -17.75 17.05 -7.79
N PHE A 143 -17.23 17.42 -6.61
CA PHE A 143 -16.08 16.75 -6.01
C PHE A 143 -16.32 15.24 -5.86
N ASP A 144 -17.46 14.85 -5.29
CA ASP A 144 -17.84 13.45 -5.10
C ASP A 144 -17.98 12.70 -6.44
N ASP A 145 -18.68 13.31 -7.41
CA ASP A 145 -18.90 12.73 -8.74
C ASP A 145 -17.59 12.48 -9.50
N ILE A 146 -16.58 13.35 -9.34
CA ILE A 146 -15.28 13.26 -10.02
C ILE A 146 -14.35 12.29 -9.26
N ARG A 147 -14.27 12.38 -7.93
CA ARG A 147 -13.25 11.67 -7.15
C ARG A 147 -13.62 10.23 -6.86
N ARG A 148 -14.90 9.92 -6.68
CA ARG A 148 -15.34 8.56 -6.32
C ARG A 148 -14.90 7.50 -7.33
N PRO A 149 -15.07 7.67 -8.66
CA PRO A 149 -14.59 6.68 -9.63
C PRO A 149 -13.07 6.49 -9.57
N ARG A 150 -12.31 7.58 -9.41
CA ARG A 150 -10.84 7.54 -9.32
C ARG A 150 -10.37 6.80 -8.06
N VAL A 151 -10.99 7.08 -6.92
CA VAL A 151 -10.73 6.39 -5.65
C VAL A 151 -11.02 4.90 -5.76
N GLU A 152 -12.16 4.52 -6.36
CA GLU A 152 -12.54 3.13 -6.53
C GLU A 152 -11.59 2.37 -7.46
N GLU A 153 -11.11 3.00 -8.53
CA GLU A 153 -10.10 2.44 -9.42
C GLU A 153 -8.81 2.09 -8.66
N ILE A 154 -8.27 3.06 -7.90
CA ILE A 154 -7.02 2.86 -7.14
C ILE A 154 -7.22 1.86 -6.00
N ALA A 155 -8.36 1.88 -5.32
CA ALA A 155 -8.68 0.91 -4.26
C ALA A 155 -8.75 -0.52 -4.82
N ASN A 156 -9.39 -0.71 -5.97
CA ASN A 156 -9.48 -1.99 -6.66
C ASN A 156 -8.11 -2.49 -7.13
N ARG A 157 -7.28 -1.59 -7.67
CA ARG A 157 -5.89 -1.91 -8.07
C ARG A 157 -5.06 -2.30 -6.86
N SER A 158 -5.17 -1.58 -5.75
CA SER A 158 -4.50 -1.91 -4.49
C SER A 158 -4.91 -3.29 -3.97
N ALA A 159 -6.21 -3.62 -4.03
CA ALA A 159 -6.71 -4.93 -3.67
C ALA A 159 -6.21 -6.03 -4.63
N GLY A 160 -6.10 -5.76 -5.93
CA GLY A 160 -5.48 -6.65 -6.92
C GLY A 160 -4.01 -6.93 -6.62
N ASN A 161 -3.24 -5.89 -6.32
CA ASN A 161 -1.84 -6.00 -5.91
C ASN A 161 -1.70 -6.79 -4.60
N ALA A 162 -2.61 -6.59 -3.64
CA ALA A 162 -2.66 -7.37 -2.40
C ALA A 162 -2.84 -8.86 -2.68
N LYS A 163 -3.80 -9.22 -3.56
CA LYS A 163 -4.05 -10.61 -3.97
C LYS A 163 -2.82 -11.25 -4.60
N MET A 164 -2.08 -10.50 -5.43
CA MET A 164 -0.84 -10.99 -6.04
C MET A 164 0.25 -11.32 -5.01
N ARG A 165 0.22 -10.64 -3.85
CA ARG A 165 1.14 -10.80 -2.71
C ARG A 165 0.70 -11.85 -1.68
N ARG A 166 -0.43 -12.54 -1.91
CA ARG A 166 -0.92 -13.63 -1.05
C ARG A 166 -0.09 -14.90 -1.20
N LYS A 167 -0.29 -15.80 -0.22
CA LYS A 167 0.33 -17.12 -0.18
C LYS A 167 0.27 -17.80 -1.54
N THR A 168 1.46 -17.97 -2.14
CA THR A 168 1.63 -18.61 -3.44
C THR A 168 2.46 -19.87 -3.20
N GLY A 169 2.01 -21.02 -3.73
CA GLY A 169 2.78 -22.26 -3.60
C GLY A 169 4.17 -22.16 -4.28
N PRO A 170 5.11 -23.06 -3.95
CA PRO A 170 6.51 -22.98 -4.41
C PRO A 170 6.64 -22.81 -5.95
N TRP A 171 5.85 -23.56 -6.71
CA TRP A 171 5.85 -23.47 -8.18
C TRP A 171 5.29 -22.16 -8.72
N GLY A 172 4.25 -21.62 -8.09
CA GLY A 172 3.70 -20.33 -8.47
C GLY A 172 4.64 -19.17 -8.15
N LEU A 173 5.40 -19.27 -7.06
CA LEU A 173 6.45 -18.30 -6.72
C LEU A 173 7.58 -18.35 -7.75
N TRP A 174 8.06 -19.55 -8.06
CA TRP A 174 9.11 -19.76 -9.07
C TRP A 174 8.70 -19.21 -10.45
N LEU A 175 7.47 -19.46 -10.90
CA LEU A 175 6.94 -18.91 -12.15
C LEU A 175 6.89 -17.38 -12.14
N LYS A 176 6.42 -16.78 -11.05
CA LYS A 176 6.38 -15.31 -10.90
C LYS A 176 7.78 -14.70 -10.92
N GLU A 177 8.73 -15.27 -10.19
CA GLU A 177 10.10 -14.77 -10.09
C GLU A 177 10.85 -14.95 -11.42
N THR A 178 10.69 -16.09 -12.09
CA THR A 178 11.26 -16.35 -13.42
C THR A 178 10.65 -15.42 -14.46
N GLY A 179 9.33 -15.21 -14.42
CA GLY A 179 8.62 -14.30 -15.33
C GLY A 179 9.06 -12.85 -15.14
N LEU A 180 9.19 -12.39 -13.89
CA LEU A 180 9.71 -11.05 -13.58
C LEU A 180 11.16 -10.90 -14.04
N TRP A 181 12.01 -11.91 -13.80
CA TRP A 181 13.39 -11.90 -14.25
C TRP A 181 13.50 -11.83 -15.77
N LEU A 182 12.75 -12.66 -16.49
CA LEU A 182 12.69 -12.63 -17.96
C LEU A 182 12.16 -11.29 -18.48
N PHE A 183 11.15 -10.72 -17.83
CA PHE A 183 10.63 -9.40 -18.14
C PHE A 183 11.70 -8.33 -17.95
N MET A 184 12.43 -8.31 -16.83
CA MET A 184 13.49 -7.32 -16.60
C MET A 184 14.65 -7.47 -17.59
N GLN A 185 15.04 -8.71 -17.92
CA GLN A 185 16.07 -8.99 -18.93
C GLN A 185 15.62 -8.54 -20.33
N GLY A 186 14.37 -8.84 -20.70
CA GLY A 186 13.79 -8.41 -21.96
C GLY A 186 13.64 -6.90 -22.04
N ALA A 187 13.12 -6.27 -21.00
CA ALA A 187 12.97 -4.82 -20.90
C ALA A 187 14.33 -4.10 -21.02
N TRP A 188 15.38 -4.65 -20.42
CA TRP A 188 16.75 -4.14 -20.57
C TRP A 188 17.29 -4.37 -21.99
N ALA A 189 17.09 -5.55 -22.57
CA ALA A 189 17.57 -5.91 -23.92
C ALA A 189 16.87 -5.14 -25.06
N PHE A 190 15.63 -4.69 -24.84
CA PHE A 190 14.81 -4.00 -25.86
C PHE A 190 14.65 -2.49 -25.65
N GLY A 191 15.34 -1.90 -24.65
CA GLY A 191 15.35 -0.46 -24.42
C GLY A 191 14.05 0.07 -23.78
N MET A 192 14.05 0.15 -22.44
CA MET A 192 12.92 0.67 -21.65
C MET A 192 12.60 2.15 -21.87
N ASP A 193 13.45 2.94 -22.53
CA ASP A 193 13.17 4.34 -22.83
C ASP A 193 11.93 4.52 -23.73
N ARG A 194 11.50 3.46 -24.40
CA ARG A 194 10.36 3.48 -25.34
C ARG A 194 9.04 2.92 -24.79
N TRP A 195 9.04 2.26 -23.64
CA TRP A 195 7.89 1.48 -23.12
C TRP A 195 7.28 2.07 -21.84
N GLY A 196 7.23 3.41 -21.73
CA GLY A 196 6.61 4.14 -20.62
C GLY A 196 5.08 4.22 -20.68
N SER A 197 4.37 3.22 -21.22
CA SER A 197 2.91 3.28 -21.36
C SER A 197 2.15 2.88 -20.09
N GLU A 198 2.72 2.04 -19.23
CA GLU A 198 2.05 1.62 -17.98
C GLU A 198 2.06 2.68 -16.87
N THR A 199 2.99 3.65 -16.93
CA THR A 199 3.05 4.78 -16.00
C THR A 199 2.01 5.86 -16.29
N GLN A 200 1.46 5.93 -17.51
CA GLN A 200 0.47 6.97 -17.87
C GLN A 200 -0.82 6.88 -17.04
N GLN A 201 -1.22 5.69 -16.57
CA GLN A 201 -2.40 5.55 -15.69
C GLN A 201 -2.13 5.92 -14.21
N MET A 202 -0.85 5.95 -13.80
CA MET A 202 -0.45 6.42 -12.47
C MET A 202 -0.33 7.94 -12.41
N VAL A 203 -0.06 8.58 -13.54
CA VAL A 203 -0.05 10.05 -13.67
C VAL A 203 -1.49 10.50 -13.88
N TYR A 204 -2.13 10.93 -12.80
CA TYR A 204 -3.42 11.59 -12.89
C TYR A 204 -3.19 13.07 -13.13
N ASP A 205 -3.46 13.52 -14.35
CA ASP A 205 -3.49 14.95 -14.61
C ASP A 205 -4.85 15.51 -14.20
N ILE A 206 -4.85 16.08 -13.01
CA ILE A 206 -6.03 16.73 -12.46
C ILE A 206 -6.40 18.01 -13.25
N ASP A 207 -5.49 18.54 -14.05
CA ASP A 207 -5.74 19.74 -14.85
C ASP A 207 -6.59 19.46 -16.09
N GLU A 208 -6.55 18.23 -16.60
CA GLU A 208 -7.37 17.77 -17.73
C GLU A 208 -8.81 17.41 -17.34
N VAL A 209 -9.11 17.38 -16.03
CA VAL A 209 -10.46 17.08 -15.54
C VAL A 209 -11.39 18.24 -15.88
N SER A 210 -12.43 17.95 -16.66
CA SER A 210 -13.47 18.92 -17.00
C SER A 210 -14.35 19.22 -15.79
N ILE A 211 -13.94 20.22 -15.01
CA ILE A 211 -14.75 20.87 -13.97
C ILE A 211 -15.59 21.98 -14.55
#